data_AF-A0A534I724-F1
#
_entry.id   AF-A0A534I724-F1
#
_cell.length_a   1.000
_cell.length_b   1.000
_cell.length_c   1.000
_cell.angle_alpha   90.00
_cell.angle_beta   90.00
_cell.angle_gamma   90.00
#
_symmetry.space_group_name_H-M   'P 1'
#
loop_
_entity.id
_entity.type
_entity.pdbx_description
1 polymer ?
#
loop_
_entity_poly.entity_id
_entity_poly.type
_entity_poly.pdbx_seq_one_letter_code
_entity_poly.pdbx_strand_id
1 'polypeptide(L)'
;MKAVDREWFPRYAGLAYRTSLHDPQLKGLFALDVALVPVPGCTPSSDAPWAAGQLARALSLVGPAGRVWPGLERRFAVRKSATALSGERPTVREHFESFSVARFAAPPPRIVLVDDVITKGRTLLAAAMRLQEAFPHADVRAFALVRTVGFRRRIERLLEPCSGVIRWAGGDARREP
;
A
#
# COMPACT_ATOMS: atom_id res chain seq x y z
N MET A 1 12.63 7.84 15.13
CA MET A 1 13.04 8.03 13.73
C MET A 1 11.81 8.10 12.83
N LYS A 2 11.30 9.29 12.51
CA LYS A 2 10.48 9.60 11.30
C LYS A 2 10.37 11.13 11.16
N ALA A 3 11.51 11.79 10.96
CA ALA A 3 11.62 12.69 9.83
C ALA A 3 12.24 11.81 8.75
N VAL A 4 11.40 11.08 8.01
CA VAL A 4 11.89 10.47 6.77
C VAL A 4 12.27 11.65 5.91
N ASP A 5 13.56 11.75 5.60
CA ASP A 5 14.13 12.83 4.83
C ASP A 5 13.25 13.10 3.60
N ARG A 6 12.87 14.37 3.38
CA ARG A 6 11.97 14.75 2.28
C ARG A 6 12.54 14.35 0.91
N GLU A 7 13.85 14.14 0.83
CA GLU A 7 14.54 13.64 -0.36
C GLU A 7 14.42 12.12 -0.57
N TRP A 8 14.05 11.37 0.46
CA TRP A 8 14.11 9.92 0.44
C TRP A 8 12.98 9.28 -0.39
N PHE A 9 11.75 9.80 -0.30
CA PHE A 9 10.63 9.30 -1.12
C PHE A 9 10.86 9.48 -2.62
N PRO A 10 11.26 10.66 -3.14
CA PRO A 10 11.56 10.82 -4.56
C PRO A 10 12.70 9.91 -5.05
N ARG A 11 13.80 9.80 -4.29
CA ARG A 11 14.93 8.92 -4.63
C ARG A 11 14.48 7.46 -4.71
N TYR A 12 13.74 7.00 -3.71
CA TYR A 12 13.25 5.62 -3.70
C TYR A 12 12.23 5.38 -4.80
N ALA A 13 11.29 6.29 -5.01
CA ALA A 13 10.31 6.18 -6.09
C ALA A 13 11.00 6.02 -7.45
N GLY A 14 12.01 6.85 -7.75
CA GLY A 14 12.76 6.77 -9.00
C GLY A 14 13.56 5.46 -9.12
N LEU A 15 14.02 4.92 -8.00
CA LEU A 15 14.68 3.62 -7.95
C LEU A 15 13.68 2.47 -8.19
N ALA A 16 12.54 2.45 -7.49
CA ALA A 16 11.47 1.47 -7.68
C ALA A 16 10.94 1.48 -9.11
N TYR A 17 10.74 2.66 -9.70
CA TYR A 17 10.33 2.81 -11.09
C TYR A 17 11.37 2.23 -12.05
N ARG A 18 12.65 2.62 -11.94
CA ARG A 18 13.71 2.04 -12.79
C ARG A 18 13.83 0.53 -12.65
N THR A 19 13.75 0.02 -11.41
CA THR A 19 13.74 -1.43 -11.16
C THR A 19 12.55 -2.09 -11.85
N SER A 20 11.36 -1.47 -11.85
CA SER A 20 10.18 -2.02 -12.53
C SER A 20 10.30 -2.17 -14.05
N LEU A 21 11.25 -1.47 -14.67
CA LEU A 21 11.53 -1.61 -16.10
C LEU A 21 12.25 -2.92 -16.44
N HIS A 22 12.90 -3.54 -15.44
CA HIS A 22 13.78 -4.69 -15.64
C HIS A 22 13.45 -5.89 -14.74
N ASP A 23 12.77 -5.66 -13.61
CA ASP A 23 12.41 -6.69 -12.64
C ASP A 23 10.98 -7.19 -12.89
N PRO A 24 10.80 -8.48 -13.20
CA PRO A 24 9.48 -9.06 -13.46
C PRO A 24 8.52 -8.94 -12.26
N GLN A 25 9.03 -8.86 -11.03
CA GLN A 25 8.21 -8.77 -9.82
C GLN A 25 7.49 -7.43 -9.68
N LEU A 26 8.02 -6.38 -10.30
CA LEU A 26 7.46 -5.03 -10.26
C LEU A 26 6.78 -4.65 -11.59
N LYS A 27 6.79 -5.54 -12.57
CA LYS A 27 6.29 -5.28 -13.92
C LYS A 27 4.82 -4.86 -13.90
N GLY A 28 4.54 -3.71 -14.53
CA GLY A 28 3.17 -3.21 -14.74
C GLY A 28 2.52 -2.55 -13.53
N LEU A 29 3.18 -2.48 -12.36
CA LEU A 29 2.68 -1.75 -11.19
C LEU A 29 2.61 -0.23 -11.42
N PHE A 30 3.40 0.29 -12.37
CA PHE A 30 3.59 1.72 -12.60
C PHE A 30 3.25 2.12 -14.05
N ALA A 31 2.27 1.46 -14.66
CA ALA A 31 1.81 1.76 -16.02
C ALA A 31 0.86 2.99 -16.08
N LEU A 32 0.64 3.55 -17.28
CA LEU A 32 -0.17 4.75 -17.53
C LEU A 32 -1.63 4.64 -17.09
N ASP A 33 -2.19 3.44 -17.19
CA ASP A 33 -3.59 3.09 -16.92
C ASP A 33 -3.81 2.56 -15.50
N VAL A 34 -2.82 2.72 -14.60
CA VAL A 34 -2.92 2.37 -13.18
C VAL A 34 -3.35 3.61 -12.37
N ALA A 35 -4.33 3.49 -11.47
CA ALA A 35 -4.44 4.46 -10.37
C ALA A 35 -3.59 4.03 -9.17
N LEU A 36 -2.75 4.95 -8.69
CA LEU A 36 -2.07 4.80 -7.42
C LEU A 36 -3.01 5.26 -6.29
N VAL A 37 -3.42 4.32 -5.44
CA VAL A 37 -4.32 4.58 -4.32
C VAL A 37 -3.54 4.48 -3.01
N PRO A 38 -3.20 5.61 -2.36
CA PRO A 38 -2.50 5.56 -1.09
C PRO A 38 -3.41 4.98 0.00
N VAL A 39 -2.91 3.98 0.73
CA VAL A 39 -3.64 3.39 1.86
C VAL A 39 -3.74 4.41 3.00
N PRO A 40 -4.93 4.73 3.53
CA PRO A 40 -5.08 5.71 4.60
C PRO A 40 -4.31 5.35 5.87
N GLY A 41 -3.68 6.35 6.48
CA GLY A 41 -3.10 6.28 7.83
C GLY A 41 -4.14 5.91 8.88
N CYS A 42 -3.77 5.70 10.14
CA CYS A 42 -4.66 5.11 11.16
C CYS A 42 -5.82 5.99 11.64
N THR A 43 -5.83 7.29 11.35
CA THR A 43 -6.89 8.24 11.70
C THR A 43 -7.70 8.65 10.47
N PRO A 44 -8.97 9.05 10.62
CA PRO A 44 -9.71 9.72 9.55
C PRO A 44 -8.97 10.98 9.09
N SER A 45 -9.20 11.34 7.83
CA SER A 45 -8.68 12.51 7.11
C SER A 45 -7.79 13.45 7.93
N SER A 46 -6.48 13.45 7.66
CA SER A 46 -5.60 14.55 8.04
C SER A 46 -5.16 15.27 6.77
N ASP A 47 -5.29 16.60 6.75
CA ASP A 47 -4.69 17.44 5.68
C ASP A 47 -3.16 17.28 5.59
N ALA A 48 -2.55 16.72 6.64
CA ALA A 48 -1.15 16.37 6.67
C ALA A 48 -0.84 15.13 5.81
N PRO A 49 0.19 15.19 4.94
CA PRO A 49 0.56 14.06 4.10
C PRO A 49 1.18 12.92 4.92
N TRP A 50 0.55 11.75 4.91
CA TRP A 50 1.08 10.54 5.52
C TRP A 50 2.04 9.81 4.56
N ALA A 51 2.84 8.88 5.09
CA ALA A 51 3.94 8.25 4.35
C ALA A 51 3.50 7.57 3.02
N ALA A 52 2.40 6.81 3.04
CA ALA A 52 1.86 6.18 1.84
C ALA A 52 1.36 7.20 0.80
N GLY A 53 0.75 8.31 1.24
CA GLY A 53 0.38 9.43 0.37
C GLY A 53 1.58 10.11 -0.28
N GLN A 54 2.64 10.36 0.50
CA GLN A 54 3.89 10.92 -0.02
C GLN A 54 4.58 9.99 -1.02
N LEU A 55 4.59 8.69 -0.74
CA LEU A 55 5.14 7.67 -1.63
C LEU A 55 4.35 7.59 -2.94
N ALA A 56 3.02 7.55 -2.89
CA ALA A 56 2.18 7.52 -4.09
C ALA A 56 2.42 8.75 -4.98
N ARG A 57 2.51 9.94 -4.37
CA ARG A 57 2.83 11.18 -5.08
C ARG A 57 4.23 11.17 -5.68
N ALA A 58 5.23 10.63 -4.96
CA ALA A 58 6.58 10.50 -5.49
C ALA A 58 6.62 9.52 -6.69
N LEU A 59 5.92 8.39 -6.61
CA LEU A 59 5.81 7.41 -7.69
C LEU A 59 5.15 7.99 -8.96
N SER A 60 4.12 8.82 -8.81
CA SER A 60 3.47 9.47 -9.97
C SER A 60 4.34 10.55 -10.64
N LEU A 61 5.39 11.05 -9.96
CA LEU A 61 6.27 12.08 -10.49
C LEU A 61 7.49 11.53 -11.24
N VAL A 62 7.86 10.26 -11.03
CA VAL A 62 9.10 9.67 -11.56
C VAL A 62 8.91 8.72 -12.73
N GLY A 63 7.67 8.31 -13.01
CA GLY A 63 7.35 7.39 -14.08
C GLY A 63 5.99 7.70 -14.71
N PRO A 64 5.58 6.94 -15.74
CA PRO A 64 4.27 7.06 -16.36
C PRO A 64 3.15 6.57 -15.44
N ALA A 65 3.46 6.11 -14.22
CA ALA A 65 2.48 5.60 -13.27
C ALA A 65 1.32 6.58 -13.14
N GLY A 66 0.12 6.06 -13.42
CA GLY A 66 -1.07 6.89 -13.57
C GLY A 66 -1.48 7.62 -12.30
N ARG A 67 -2.53 8.43 -12.47
CA ARG A 67 -3.01 9.44 -11.53
C ARG A 67 -3.09 8.89 -10.10
N VAL A 68 -2.55 9.65 -9.14
CA VAL A 68 -2.82 9.41 -7.72
C VAL A 68 -4.29 9.69 -7.47
N TRP A 69 -5.00 8.70 -6.94
CA TRP A 69 -6.39 8.83 -6.57
C TRP A 69 -6.56 8.52 -5.07
N PRO A 70 -6.75 9.54 -4.21
CA PRO A 70 -6.90 9.36 -2.77
C PRO A 70 -8.33 8.97 -2.38
N GLY A 71 -9.00 8.12 -3.14
CA GLY A 71 -10.42 7.80 -2.90
C GLY A 71 -10.68 6.59 -2.03
N LEU A 72 -9.65 5.93 -1.49
CA LEU A 72 -9.82 5.08 -0.31
C LEU A 72 -9.65 5.97 0.92
N GLU A 73 -10.67 6.06 1.75
CA GLU A 73 -10.71 6.96 2.90
C GLU A 73 -10.94 6.18 4.19
N ARG A 74 -10.51 6.75 5.32
CA ARG A 74 -10.79 6.19 6.65
C ARG A 74 -11.94 6.95 7.31
N ARG A 75 -13.01 6.23 7.67
CA ARG A 75 -14.22 6.76 8.33
C ARG A 75 -14.04 6.97 9.83
N PHE A 76 -13.33 6.05 10.49
CA PHE A 76 -13.06 6.12 11.93
C PHE A 76 -11.66 5.60 12.24
N ALA A 77 -11.09 6.06 13.35
CA ALA A 77 -9.73 5.72 13.73
C ALA A 77 -9.61 4.22 14.07
N VAL A 78 -8.47 3.63 13.70
CA VAL A 78 -8.06 2.30 14.15
C VAL A 78 -6.75 2.40 14.91
N ARG A 79 -6.49 1.45 15.80
CA ARG A 79 -5.21 1.41 16.51
C ARG A 79 -4.06 1.24 15.52
N LYS A 80 -2.94 1.92 15.76
CA LYS A 80 -1.75 1.79 14.90
C LYS A 80 -1.10 0.41 15.12
N SER A 81 -1.10 -0.42 14.07
CA SER A 81 -0.57 -1.80 14.12
C SER A 81 0.89 -1.89 14.56
N ALA A 82 1.70 -0.85 14.29
CA ALA A 82 3.11 -0.80 14.67
C ALA A 82 3.34 -0.64 16.18
N THR A 83 2.39 -0.06 16.90
CA THR A 83 2.49 0.19 18.35
C THR A 83 1.54 -0.69 19.17
N ALA A 84 0.69 -1.50 18.51
CA ALA A 84 -0.24 -2.40 19.16
C ALA A 84 0.42 -3.74 19.52
N LEU A 85 0.11 -4.23 20.74
CA LEU A 85 0.43 -5.58 21.19
C LEU A 85 -0.24 -6.63 20.30
N SER A 86 0.28 -7.86 20.27
CA SER A 86 -0.15 -8.89 19.30
C SER A 86 -1.67 -9.21 19.35
N GLY A 87 -2.31 -9.08 20.51
CA GLY A 87 -3.76 -9.27 20.68
C GLY A 87 -4.62 -8.02 20.46
N GLU A 88 -3.99 -6.85 20.36
CA GLU A 88 -4.67 -5.55 20.21
C GLU A 88 -4.53 -4.95 18.80
N ARG A 89 -3.81 -5.66 17.92
CA ARG A 89 -3.63 -5.24 16.53
C ARG A 89 -4.97 -5.36 15.82
N PRO A 90 -5.39 -4.32 15.07
CA PRO A 90 -6.64 -4.39 14.33
C PRO A 90 -6.70 -5.62 13.42
N THR A 91 -7.89 -6.19 13.36
CA THR A 91 -8.27 -7.28 12.48
C THR A 91 -8.46 -6.78 11.05
N VAL A 92 -8.53 -7.70 10.08
CA VAL A 92 -8.91 -7.36 8.70
C VAL A 92 -10.31 -6.75 8.67
N ARG A 93 -11.24 -7.29 9.47
CA ARG A 93 -12.61 -6.79 9.59
C ARG A 93 -12.65 -5.34 10.07
N GLU A 94 -11.96 -5.02 11.17
CA GLU A 94 -11.91 -3.64 11.69
C GLU A 94 -11.32 -2.67 10.65
N HIS A 95 -10.25 -3.07 9.97
CA HIS A 95 -9.72 -2.25 8.87
C HIS A 95 -10.74 -2.08 7.75
N PHE A 96 -11.40 -3.15 7.32
CA PHE A 96 -12.37 -3.12 6.24
C PHE A 96 -13.55 -2.20 6.57
N GLU A 97 -14.11 -2.33 7.77
CA GLU A 97 -15.21 -1.50 8.27
C GLU A 97 -14.81 -0.03 8.42
N SER A 98 -13.54 0.24 8.75
CA SER A 98 -13.00 1.59 8.84
C SER A 98 -12.84 2.29 7.49
N PHE A 99 -12.84 1.56 6.38
CA PHE A 99 -12.64 2.15 5.05
C PHE A 99 -13.97 2.54 4.38
N SER A 100 -13.90 3.61 3.60
CA SER A 100 -14.90 4.00 2.60
C SER A 100 -14.23 4.26 1.26
N VAL A 101 -15.01 4.18 0.19
CA VAL A 101 -14.55 4.51 -1.17
C VAL A 101 -15.29 5.74 -1.65
N ALA A 102 -14.55 6.80 -1.96
CA ALA A 102 -15.07 8.00 -2.59
C ALA A 102 -15.60 7.66 -3.99
N ARG A 103 -16.60 8.41 -4.45
CA ARG A 103 -17.11 8.24 -5.82
C ARG A 103 -16.00 8.53 -6.82
N PHE A 104 -15.92 7.68 -7.85
CA PHE A 104 -14.98 7.85 -8.93
C PHE A 104 -15.69 7.67 -10.27
N ALA A 105 -15.61 8.69 -11.13
CA ALA A 105 -16.43 8.77 -12.33
C ALA A 105 -16.11 7.68 -13.37
N ALA A 106 -14.87 7.20 -13.41
CA ALA A 106 -14.42 6.17 -14.36
C ALA A 106 -13.25 5.36 -13.78
N PRO A 107 -13.51 4.33 -12.94
CA PRO A 107 -12.46 3.57 -12.26
C PRO A 107 -11.49 2.95 -13.27
N PRO A 108 -10.17 3.06 -13.04
CA PRO A 108 -9.23 2.44 -13.95
C PRO A 108 -9.34 0.92 -13.82
N PRO A 109 -9.03 0.19 -14.91
CA PRO A 109 -9.04 -1.27 -14.88
C PRO A 109 -7.99 -1.83 -13.92
N ARG A 110 -6.97 -1.04 -13.56
CA ARG A 110 -5.88 -1.44 -12.68
C ARG A 110 -5.70 -0.44 -11.54
N ILE A 111 -5.67 -0.96 -10.32
CA ILE A 111 -5.47 -0.18 -9.10
C ILE A 111 -4.26 -0.74 -8.37
N VAL A 112 -3.34 0.15 -7.96
CA VAL A 112 -2.23 -0.21 -7.09
C VAL A 112 -2.38 0.51 -5.77
N LEU A 113 -2.68 -0.26 -4.72
CA LEU A 113 -2.61 0.20 -3.34
C LEU A 113 -1.16 0.50 -2.98
N VAL A 114 -0.89 1.70 -2.49
CA VAL A 114 0.45 2.13 -2.07
C VAL A 114 0.50 2.21 -0.56
N ASP A 115 1.47 1.54 0.06
CA ASP A 115 1.72 1.59 1.50
C ASP A 115 3.23 1.77 1.79
N ASP A 116 3.58 2.34 2.93
CA ASP A 116 4.98 2.49 3.32
C ASP A 116 5.53 1.22 3.99
N VAL A 117 4.70 0.50 4.74
CA VAL A 117 5.13 -0.71 5.47
C VAL A 117 4.09 -1.82 5.42
N ILE A 118 4.47 -2.99 4.94
CA ILE A 118 3.68 -4.22 5.06
C ILE A 118 4.20 -5.13 6.20
N THR A 119 3.29 -5.45 7.12
CA THR A 119 3.51 -6.40 8.23
C THR A 119 2.88 -7.77 7.95
N LYS A 120 1.71 -8.09 8.52
CA LYS A 120 0.91 -9.27 8.14
C LYS A 120 0.09 -9.06 6.86
N GLY A 121 -0.06 -7.81 6.42
CA GLY A 121 -0.87 -7.48 5.24
C GLY A 121 -2.36 -7.26 5.53
N ARG A 122 -2.79 -7.18 6.79
CA ARG A 122 -4.21 -6.98 7.16
C ARG A 122 -4.81 -5.72 6.56
N THR A 123 -4.09 -4.60 6.66
CA THR A 123 -4.54 -3.30 6.14
C THR A 123 -4.68 -3.33 4.62
N LEU A 124 -3.68 -3.89 3.92
CA LEU A 124 -3.70 -4.04 2.46
C LEU A 124 -4.79 -5.00 1.99
N LEU A 125 -4.99 -6.13 2.67
CA LEU A 125 -6.07 -7.07 2.35
C LEU A 125 -7.44 -6.41 2.52
N ALA A 126 -7.66 -5.73 3.65
CA ALA A 126 -8.90 -5.00 3.90
C ALA A 126 -9.16 -3.87 2.89
N ALA A 127 -8.12 -3.13 2.52
CA ALA A 127 -8.18 -2.09 1.50
C ALA A 127 -8.53 -2.68 0.12
N ALA A 128 -7.89 -3.79 -0.25
CA ALA A 128 -8.16 -4.47 -1.51
C ALA A 128 -9.59 -5.00 -1.56
N MET A 129 -10.06 -5.65 -0.48
CA MET A 129 -11.45 -6.09 -0.36
C MET A 129 -12.44 -4.94 -0.53
N ARG A 130 -12.19 -3.79 0.13
CA ARG A 130 -13.07 -2.63 0.04
C ARG A 130 -13.10 -2.02 -1.37
N LEU A 131 -11.95 -1.97 -2.05
CA LEU A 131 -11.89 -1.52 -3.45
C LEU A 131 -12.53 -2.52 -4.41
N GLN A 132 -12.38 -3.82 -4.19
CA GLN A 132 -13.02 -4.84 -5.01
C GLN A 132 -14.55 -4.81 -4.87
N GLU A 133 -15.08 -4.50 -3.67
CA GLU A 133 -16.52 -4.29 -3.46
C GLU A 133 -17.04 -3.10 -4.29
N ALA A 134 -16.27 -2.01 -4.37
CA ALA A 134 -16.64 -0.83 -5.15
C ALA A 134 -16.38 -0.99 -6.66
N PHE A 135 -15.37 -1.77 -7.04
CA PHE A 135 -14.91 -1.96 -8.42
C PHE A 135 -14.66 -3.46 -8.70
N PRO A 136 -15.72 -4.27 -8.89
CA PRO A 136 -15.60 -5.73 -8.97
C PRO A 136 -14.71 -6.26 -10.09
N HIS A 137 -14.47 -5.47 -11.13
CA HIS A 137 -13.68 -5.84 -12.30
C HIS A 137 -12.26 -5.26 -12.31
N ALA A 138 -11.88 -4.46 -11.30
CA ALA A 138 -10.53 -3.91 -11.23
C ALA A 138 -9.52 -4.99 -10.83
N ASP A 139 -8.34 -4.99 -11.48
CA ASP A 139 -7.15 -5.69 -11.02
C ASP A 139 -6.51 -4.87 -9.89
N VAL A 140 -6.69 -5.32 -8.65
CA VAL A 140 -6.16 -4.66 -7.45
C VAL A 140 -4.85 -5.33 -7.03
N ARG A 141 -3.75 -4.57 -7.11
CA ARG A 141 -2.43 -4.97 -6.63
C ARG A 141 -1.99 -4.06 -5.49
N ALA A 142 -0.90 -4.43 -4.82
CA ALA A 142 -0.31 -3.62 -3.76
C ALA A 142 1.19 -3.44 -3.97
N PHE A 143 1.66 -2.24 -3.67
CA PHE A 143 3.06 -1.89 -3.56
C PHE A 143 3.34 -1.39 -2.14
N ALA A 144 4.23 -2.07 -1.43
CA ALA A 144 4.69 -1.64 -0.13
C ALA A 144 6.21 -1.44 -0.17
N LEU A 145 6.64 -0.28 0.29
CA LEU A 145 8.05 0.12 0.31
C LEU A 145 8.91 -0.77 1.21
N VAL A 146 8.46 -1.02 2.44
CA VAL A 146 9.17 -1.88 3.40
C VAL A 146 8.31 -3.10 3.72
N ARG A 147 8.90 -4.29 3.69
CA ARG A 147 8.29 -5.50 4.27
C ARG A 147 8.98 -5.87 5.57
N THR A 148 8.22 -6.23 6.61
CA THR A 148 8.82 -6.86 7.79
C THR A 148 9.19 -8.31 7.47
N VAL A 149 10.45 -8.70 7.68
CA VAL A 149 10.99 -10.03 7.37
C VAL A 149 11.21 -10.86 8.64
N GLY A 150 10.23 -10.97 9.54
CA GLY A 150 10.37 -11.77 10.77
C GLY A 150 11.67 -11.50 11.56
N PHE A 151 12.13 -12.47 12.36
CA PHE A 151 13.48 -12.43 12.95
C PHE A 151 14.52 -12.88 11.93
N ARG A 152 14.88 -12.03 10.96
CA ARG A 152 16.12 -12.22 10.19
C ARG A 152 17.24 -11.40 10.81
N ARG A 153 18.34 -12.08 11.17
CA ARG A 153 19.51 -11.49 11.86
C ARG A 153 20.34 -10.54 10.99
N ARG A 154 20.07 -10.45 9.68
CA ARG A 154 20.81 -9.58 8.75
C ARG A 154 19.93 -9.15 7.57
N ILE A 155 20.00 -7.87 7.21
CA ILE A 155 19.51 -7.35 5.94
C ILE A 155 20.71 -7.36 5.00
N GLU A 156 20.67 -8.18 3.95
CA GLU A 156 21.83 -8.43 3.07
C GLU A 156 21.89 -7.45 1.89
N ARG A 157 20.75 -6.91 1.45
CA ARG A 157 20.69 -5.89 0.39
C ARG A 157 19.76 -4.74 0.75
N LEU A 158 20.10 -3.55 0.26
CA LEU A 158 19.29 -2.33 0.43
C LEU A 158 17.96 -2.41 -0.37
N LEU A 159 17.94 -3.17 -1.46
CA LEU A 159 16.76 -3.49 -2.26
C LEU A 159 16.64 -4.99 -2.45
N GLU A 160 15.52 -5.53 -2.01
CA GLU A 160 15.10 -6.91 -2.27
C GLU A 160 13.62 -6.88 -2.67
N PRO A 161 13.32 -6.56 -3.95
CA PRO A 161 11.97 -6.71 -4.46
C PRO A 161 11.44 -8.12 -4.14
N CYS A 162 10.15 -8.18 -3.83
CA CYS A 162 9.46 -9.41 -3.55
C CYS A 162 8.01 -9.25 -4.05
N SER A 163 7.59 -10.16 -4.92
CA SER A 163 6.19 -10.29 -5.35
C SER A 163 5.57 -11.50 -4.67
N GLY A 164 4.36 -11.34 -4.17
CA GLY A 164 3.64 -12.44 -3.53
C GLY A 164 2.15 -12.14 -3.40
N VAL A 165 1.43 -13.05 -2.76
CA VAL A 165 -0.02 -12.93 -2.54
C VAL A 165 -0.29 -12.69 -1.06
N ILE A 166 -1.19 -11.74 -0.77
CA ILE A 166 -1.82 -11.62 0.54
C ILE A 166 -3.18 -12.30 0.44
N ARG A 167 -3.38 -13.40 1.16
CA ARG A 167 -4.66 -14.13 1.16
C ARG A 167 -5.27 -14.20 2.55
N TRP A 168 -6.58 -14.36 2.58
CA TRP A 168 -7.30 -14.75 3.79
C TRP A 168 -7.04 -16.24 4.07
N ALA A 169 -6.48 -16.54 5.24
CA ALA A 169 -6.22 -17.92 5.66
C ALA A 169 -6.29 -18.03 7.19
N GLY A 170 -7.01 -19.02 7.71
CA GLY A 170 -7.10 -19.29 9.15
C GLY A 170 -7.64 -18.12 9.97
N GLY A 171 -8.55 -17.32 9.41
CA GLY A 171 -9.15 -16.17 10.10
C GLY A 171 -8.29 -14.89 10.12
N ASP A 172 -7.18 -14.84 9.38
CA ASP A 172 -6.28 -13.67 9.34
C ASP A 172 -5.68 -13.48 7.93
N ALA A 173 -5.00 -12.35 7.72
CA ALA A 173 -4.19 -12.12 6.53
C ALA A 173 -2.87 -12.91 6.61
N ARG A 174 -2.56 -13.65 5.55
CA ARG A 174 -1.32 -14.40 5.37
C ARG A 174 -0.61 -13.95 4.09
N ARG A 175 0.68 -13.67 4.21
CA ARG A 175 1.55 -13.35 3.06
C ARG A 175 2.26 -14.58 2.56
N GLU A 176 2.32 -14.72 1.25
CA GLU A 176 3.02 -15.78 0.54
C GLU A 176 3.96 -15.10 -0.47
N PRO A 177 5.17 -14.76 -0.02
CA PRO A 177 6.18 -14.05 -0.81
C PRO A 177 6.85 -14.92 -1.87
#